data_AF-A0A4Q0ME25-F1
#
_entry.id   AF-A0A4Q0ME25-F1
#
_cell.length_a   1.000
_cell.length_b   1.000
_cell.length_c   1.000
_cell.angle_alpha   90.00
_cell.angle_beta   90.00
_cell.angle_gamma   90.00
#
_symmetry.space_group_name_H-M   'P 1'
#
loop_
_entity.id
_entity.type
_entity.pdbx_description
1 polymer ?
#
loop_
_entity_poly.entity_id
_entity_poly.type
_entity_poly.pdbx_seq_one_letter_code
_entity_poly.pdbx_strand_id
1 'polypeptide(L)'
;MKAAVISSSVRNGVTLQTLYLSSRNWLSYIEFFEDEIKFFKKLLMKYFLSDANDDNVNKIHLINTEIKRLERQKNQVLNDIFCYQSNLKATLEDMMQLSEQYLTVQHNKIQEEVKGLQPVLDQIKQELYIITEQQLKDRKSE
;
A
#
# COMPACT_ATOMS: atom_id res chain seq x y z
N MET A 1 -7.30 -38.03 29.60
CA MET A 1 -6.32 -37.01 29.14
C MET A 1 -6.25 -36.97 27.61
N LYS A 2 -7.20 -36.30 26.92
CA LYS A 2 -7.11 -36.03 25.45
C LYS A 2 -7.80 -34.72 25.00
N ALA A 3 -8.46 -33.98 25.89
CA ALA A 3 -9.23 -32.78 25.52
C ALA A 3 -8.39 -31.48 25.38
N ALA A 4 -7.18 -31.43 25.96
CA ALA A 4 -6.39 -30.18 25.98
C ALA A 4 -5.65 -29.90 24.65
N VAL A 5 -5.20 -30.94 23.95
CA VAL A 5 -4.35 -30.84 22.74
C VAL A 5 -5.15 -30.42 21.50
N ILE A 6 -6.45 -30.72 21.47
CA ILE A 6 -7.34 -30.33 20.36
C ILE A 6 -7.65 -28.83 20.41
N SER A 7 -7.59 -28.19 21.59
CA SER A 7 -7.98 -26.78 21.74
C SER A 7 -6.91 -25.76 21.33
N SER A 8 -5.63 -26.14 21.35
CA SER A 8 -4.53 -25.27 20.94
C SER A 8 -4.33 -25.31 19.43
N SER A 9 -4.36 -26.49 18.81
CA SER A 9 -4.27 -26.64 17.35
C SER A 9 -5.44 -25.96 16.61
N VAL A 10 -6.67 -26.09 17.11
CA VAL A 10 -7.85 -25.41 16.54
C VAL A 10 -7.78 -23.89 16.73
N ARG A 11 -7.31 -23.38 17.88
CA ARG A 11 -7.09 -21.94 18.07
C ARG A 11 -5.98 -21.42 17.16
N ASN A 12 -4.87 -22.15 17.04
CA ASN A 12 -3.75 -21.78 16.18
C ASN A 12 -4.18 -21.73 14.71
N GLY A 13 -5.01 -22.68 14.26
CA GLY A 13 -5.58 -22.67 12.90
C GLY A 13 -6.46 -21.45 12.63
N VAL A 14 -7.31 -21.05 13.59
CA VAL A 14 -8.17 -19.86 13.47
C VAL A 14 -7.34 -18.57 13.47
N THR A 15 -6.29 -18.47 14.29
CA THR A 15 -5.37 -17.32 14.30
C THR A 15 -4.58 -17.22 13.01
N LEU A 16 -3.98 -18.32 12.53
CA LEU A 16 -3.20 -18.35 11.29
C LEU A 16 -4.06 -18.06 10.05
N GLN A 17 -5.28 -18.59 10.01
CA GLN A 17 -6.22 -18.30 8.92
C GLN A 17 -6.62 -16.82 8.89
N THR A 18 -6.80 -16.20 10.07
CA THR A 18 -7.09 -14.77 10.18
C THR A 18 -5.92 -13.92 9.67
N LEU A 19 -4.69 -14.25 10.07
CA LEU A 19 -3.47 -13.58 9.60
C LEU A 19 -3.27 -13.74 8.09
N TYR A 20 -3.60 -14.92 7.54
CA TYR A 20 -3.56 -15.16 6.11
C TYR A 20 -4.59 -14.33 5.36
N LEU A 21 -5.83 -14.27 5.85
CA LEU A 21 -6.91 -13.47 5.25
C LEU A 21 -6.56 -11.97 5.25
N SER A 22 -6.05 -11.43 6.35
CA SER A 22 -5.63 -10.02 6.39
C SER A 22 -4.44 -9.75 5.47
N SER A 23 -3.51 -10.69 5.30
CA SER A 23 -2.43 -10.56 4.31
C SER A 23 -2.96 -10.47 2.87
N ARG A 24 -4.05 -11.20 2.55
CA ARG A 24 -4.71 -11.08 1.24
C ARG A 24 -5.40 -9.73 1.07
N ASN A 25 -6.04 -9.21 2.12
CA ASN A 25 -6.67 -7.89 2.06
C ASN A 25 -5.63 -6.78 1.80
N TRP A 26 -4.42 -6.90 2.34
CA TRP A 26 -3.33 -5.96 2.04
C TRP A 26 -2.90 -5.99 0.58
N LEU A 27 -2.89 -7.17 -0.06
CA LEU A 27 -2.59 -7.25 -1.49
C LEU A 27 -3.64 -6.52 -2.32
N SER A 28 -4.93 -6.74 -2.06
CA SER A 28 -6.01 -6.02 -2.74
C SER A 28 -5.94 -4.51 -2.51
N TYR A 29 -5.52 -4.10 -1.32
CA TYR A 29 -5.28 -2.69 -1.02
C TYR A 29 -4.11 -2.13 -1.85
N ILE A 30 -2.99 -2.85 -1.93
CA ILE A 30 -1.85 -2.44 -2.77
C ILE A 30 -2.22 -2.39 -4.26
N GLU A 31 -3.04 -3.32 -4.75
CA GLU A 31 -3.57 -3.30 -6.12
C GLU A 31 -4.37 -2.01 -6.38
N PHE A 32 -5.26 -1.65 -5.46
CA PHE A 32 -6.01 -0.40 -5.54
C PHE A 32 -5.09 0.84 -5.57
N PHE A 33 -4.05 0.87 -4.73
CA PHE A 33 -3.05 1.94 -4.74
C PHE A 33 -2.33 2.05 -6.07
N GLU A 34 -2.01 0.93 -6.70
CA GLU A 34 -1.34 0.92 -7.98
C GLU A 34 -2.21 1.54 -9.07
N ASP A 35 -3.51 1.25 -9.06
CA ASP A 35 -4.45 1.85 -10.00
C ASP A 35 -4.61 3.36 -9.78
N GLU A 36 -4.63 3.82 -8.52
CA GLU A 36 -4.64 5.26 -8.22
C GLU A 36 -3.36 5.97 -8.66
N ILE A 37 -2.19 5.37 -8.43
CA ILE A 37 -0.91 5.93 -8.90
C ILE A 37 -0.89 6.03 -10.44
N LYS A 38 -1.37 4.99 -11.15
CA LYS A 38 -1.50 5.01 -12.61
C LYS A 38 -2.44 6.12 -13.07
N PHE A 39 -3.55 6.32 -12.37
CA PHE A 39 -4.49 7.41 -12.65
C PHE A 39 -3.83 8.78 -12.47
N PHE A 40 -3.12 9.02 -11.37
CA PHE A 40 -2.43 10.29 -11.12
C PHE A 40 -1.36 10.60 -12.17
N LYS A 41 -0.57 9.61 -12.58
CA LYS A 41 0.42 9.78 -13.65
C LYS A 41 -0.25 10.19 -14.97
N LYS A 42 -1.37 9.55 -15.33
CA LYS A 42 -2.14 9.91 -16.53
C LYS A 42 -2.71 11.33 -16.42
N LEU A 43 -3.21 11.71 -15.25
CA LEU A 43 -3.75 13.04 -14.99
C LEU A 43 -2.65 14.11 -15.10
N LEU A 44 -1.48 13.86 -14.52
CA LEU A 44 -0.30 14.70 -14.66
C LEU A 44 0.10 14.89 -16.13
N MET A 45 0.18 13.80 -16.90
CA MET A 45 0.53 13.90 -18.32
C MET A 45 -0.51 14.68 -19.14
N LYS A 46 -1.80 14.46 -18.88
CA LYS A 46 -2.88 15.04 -19.70
C LYS A 46 -3.04 16.55 -19.50
N TYR A 47 -3.02 17.01 -18.25
CA TYR A 47 -3.33 18.41 -17.94
C TYR A 47 -2.11 19.32 -17.95
N PHE A 48 -0.89 18.76 -17.84
CA PHE A 48 0.25 19.58 -17.50
C PHE A 48 1.42 19.53 -18.49
N LEU A 49 1.41 18.63 -19.47
CA LEU A 49 2.37 18.70 -20.60
C LEU A 49 1.96 19.77 -21.63
N SER A 50 0.71 20.24 -21.60
CA SER A 50 0.14 21.14 -22.60
C SER A 50 0.35 22.63 -22.28
N ASP A 51 0.33 23.01 -20.99
CA ASP A 51 0.23 24.41 -20.53
C ASP A 51 1.42 24.80 -19.63
N ALA A 52 2.65 24.49 -20.05
CA ALA A 52 3.85 24.69 -19.25
C ALA A 52 4.22 26.19 -19.06
N ASN A 53 3.51 26.86 -18.15
CA ASN A 53 4.03 28.03 -17.44
C ASN A 53 5.01 27.55 -16.34
N ASP A 54 6.17 28.20 -16.23
CA ASP A 54 7.31 27.79 -15.38
C ASP A 54 6.93 27.47 -13.91
N ASP A 55 5.95 28.17 -13.33
CA ASP A 55 5.52 27.95 -11.94
C ASP A 55 4.80 26.61 -11.72
N ASN A 56 4.10 26.11 -12.74
CA ASN A 56 3.40 24.83 -12.66
C ASN A 56 4.39 23.66 -12.79
N VAL A 57 5.45 23.84 -13.58
CA VAL A 57 6.51 22.83 -13.82
C VAL A 57 7.16 22.39 -12.51
N ASN A 58 7.48 23.33 -11.62
CA ASN A 58 8.07 23.02 -10.31
C ASN A 58 7.11 22.20 -9.42
N LYS A 59 5.82 22.57 -9.36
CA LYS A 59 4.82 21.85 -8.56
C LYS A 59 4.59 20.44 -9.09
N ILE A 60 4.53 20.26 -10.41
CA ILE A 60 4.40 18.95 -11.05
C ILE A 60 5.62 18.07 -10.76
N HIS A 61 6.82 18.65 -10.80
CA HIS A 61 8.04 17.93 -10.42
C HIS A 61 8.03 17.45 -8.97
N LEU A 62 7.52 18.27 -8.04
CA LEU A 62 7.34 17.87 -6.65
C LEU A 62 6.36 16.71 -6.52
N ILE A 63 5.16 16.82 -7.12
CA ILE A 63 4.16 15.74 -7.08
C ILE A 63 4.71 14.45 -7.70
N ASN A 64 5.41 14.54 -8.84
CA ASN A 64 5.99 13.36 -9.48
C ASN A 64 7.09 12.72 -8.61
N THR A 65 7.83 13.51 -7.83
CA THR A 65 8.81 13.01 -6.87
C THR A 65 8.12 12.27 -5.72
N GLU A 66 7.02 12.83 -5.20
CA GLU A 66 6.21 12.18 -4.16
C GLU A 66 5.54 10.89 -4.66
N ILE A 67 5.02 10.87 -5.89
CA ILE A 67 4.50 9.66 -6.52
C ILE A 67 5.59 8.59 -6.61
N LYS A 68 6.80 8.94 -7.06
CA LYS A 68 7.93 8.00 -7.12
C LYS A 68 8.33 7.49 -5.73
N ARG A 69 8.27 8.35 -4.71
CA ARG A 69 8.53 7.97 -3.31
C ARG A 69 7.48 6.97 -2.83
N LEU A 70 6.21 7.23 -3.08
CA LEU A 70 5.11 6.34 -2.75
C LEU A 70 5.24 4.99 -3.47
N GLU A 71 5.62 4.97 -4.75
CA GLU A 71 5.85 3.72 -5.48
C GLU A 71 6.96 2.87 -4.86
N ARG A 72 8.07 3.50 -4.43
CA ARG A 72 9.15 2.79 -3.74
C ARG A 72 8.67 2.20 -2.42
N GLN A 73 7.95 2.98 -1.62
CA GLN A 73 7.37 2.52 -0.35
C GLN A 73 6.39 1.37 -0.59
N LYS A 74 5.47 1.50 -1.54
CA LYS A 74 4.53 0.45 -1.94
C LYS A 74 5.26 -0.85 -2.32
N ASN A 75 6.31 -0.77 -3.15
CA ASN A 75 7.05 -1.94 -3.59
C ASN A 75 7.80 -2.62 -2.43
N GLN A 76 8.30 -1.84 -1.47
CA GLN A 76 8.91 -2.38 -0.26
C GLN A 76 7.88 -3.14 0.58
N VAL A 77 6.73 -2.53 0.85
CA VAL A 77 5.64 -3.17 1.62
C VAL A 77 5.13 -4.43 0.90
N LEU A 78 5.03 -4.40 -0.42
CA LEU A 78 4.64 -5.56 -1.22
C LEU A 78 5.63 -6.73 -1.06
N ASN A 79 6.93 -6.45 -1.09
CA ASN A 79 7.96 -7.46 -0.84
C ASN A 79 7.85 -8.02 0.59
N ASP A 80 7.61 -7.16 1.58
CA ASP A 80 7.45 -7.58 2.97
C ASP A 80 6.20 -8.46 3.16
N ILE A 81 5.09 -8.16 2.48
CA ILE A 81 3.90 -9.01 2.43
C ILE A 81 4.21 -10.38 1.82
N PHE A 82 4.93 -10.43 0.69
CA PHE A 82 5.28 -11.71 0.05
C PHE A 82 6.20 -12.55 0.93
N CYS A 83 7.21 -11.94 1.55
CA CYS A 83 8.07 -12.61 2.52
C CYS A 83 7.25 -13.15 3.70
N TYR A 84 6.32 -12.36 4.23
CA TYR A 84 5.44 -12.79 5.31
C TYR A 84 4.54 -13.96 4.93
N GLN A 85 3.92 -13.92 3.75
CA GLN A 85 3.10 -15.02 3.24
C GLN A 85 3.91 -16.30 3.04
N SER A 86 5.14 -16.19 2.52
CA SER A 86 6.06 -17.31 2.38
C SER A 86 6.39 -17.93 3.74
N ASN A 87 6.71 -17.11 4.74
CA ASN A 87 7.02 -17.56 6.10
C ASN A 87 5.79 -18.22 6.77
N LEU A 88 4.60 -17.66 6.57
CA LEU A 88 3.35 -18.21 7.10
C LEU A 88 3.03 -19.56 6.46
N LYS A 89 3.23 -19.70 5.15
CA LYS A 89 3.09 -20.97 4.43
C LYS A 89 4.10 -22.02 4.90
N ALA A 90 5.37 -21.66 5.01
CA ALA A 90 6.42 -22.57 5.49
C ALA A 90 6.19 -23.03 6.93
N THR A 91 5.59 -22.16 7.77
CA THR A 91 5.20 -22.52 9.14
C THR A 91 3.99 -23.46 9.16
N LEU A 92 3.01 -23.26 8.26
CA LEU A 92 1.85 -24.15 8.12
C LEU A 92 2.21 -25.54 7.57
N GLU A 93 3.23 -25.63 6.72
CA GLU A 93 3.72 -26.88 6.14
C GLU A 93 4.74 -27.60 7.04
N ASP A 94 4.88 -27.17 8.30
CA ASP A 94 5.88 -27.65 9.29
C ASP A 94 7.35 -27.60 8.79
N MET A 95 7.62 -26.82 7.73
CA MET A 95 8.96 -26.63 7.17
C MET A 95 9.81 -25.64 7.97
N MET A 96 9.17 -24.77 8.77
CA MET A 96 9.82 -23.84 9.69
C MET A 96 9.06 -23.73 11.00
N GLN A 97 9.75 -23.85 12.14
CA GLN A 97 9.16 -23.57 13.45
C GLN A 97 9.36 -22.10 13.84
N LEU A 98 8.67 -21.19 13.15
CA LEU A 98 8.61 -19.79 13.59
C LEU A 98 7.66 -19.66 14.77
N SER A 99 8.05 -18.89 15.79
CA SER A 99 7.18 -18.63 16.92
C SER A 99 5.98 -17.77 16.52
N GLU A 100 4.82 -18.03 17.11
CA GLU A 100 3.60 -17.24 16.89
C GLU A 100 3.84 -15.75 17.22
N GLN A 101 4.67 -15.48 18.22
CA GLN A 101 5.07 -14.12 18.60
C GLN A 101 5.85 -13.43 17.48
N TYR A 102 6.74 -14.13 16.79
CA TYR A 102 7.46 -13.59 15.65
C TYR A 102 6.51 -13.27 14.49
N LEU A 103 5.62 -14.20 14.14
CA LEU A 103 4.62 -13.98 13.08
C LEU A 103 3.69 -12.81 13.40
N THR A 104 3.30 -12.64 14.65
CA THR A 104 2.46 -11.52 15.10
C THR A 104 3.19 -10.18 15.01
N VAL A 105 4.46 -10.12 15.39
CA VAL A 105 5.27 -8.90 15.26
C VAL A 105 5.43 -8.51 13.79
N GLN A 106 5.73 -9.46 12.91
CA GLN A 106 5.81 -9.21 11.47
C GLN A 106 4.46 -8.74 10.92
N HIS A 107 3.37 -9.36 11.36
CA HIS A 107 2.02 -8.96 10.95
C HIS A 107 1.72 -7.50 11.30
N ASN A 108 1.94 -7.12 12.55
CA ASN A 108 1.66 -5.76 13.02
C ASN A 108 2.53 -4.73 12.31
N LYS A 109 3.80 -5.05 12.07
CA LYS A 109 4.70 -4.17 11.32
C LYS A 109 4.15 -3.90 9.91
N ILE A 110 3.83 -4.95 9.16
CA ILE A 110 3.29 -4.82 7.80
C ILE A 110 1.95 -4.09 7.80
N GLN A 111 1.09 -4.36 8.79
CA GLN A 111 -0.18 -3.66 8.92
C GLN A 111 0.01 -2.14 9.06
N GLU A 112 0.95 -1.70 9.89
CA GLU A 112 1.24 -0.28 10.07
C GLU A 112 1.89 0.33 8.83
N GLU A 113 2.76 -0.41 8.13
CA GLU A 113 3.34 0.04 6.87
C GLU A 113 2.29 0.21 5.76
N VAL A 114 1.35 -0.74 5.63
CA VAL A 114 0.21 -0.66 4.71
C VAL A 114 -0.67 0.56 5.02
N LYS A 115 -1.02 0.77 6.30
CA LYS A 115 -1.78 1.95 6.73
C LYS A 115 -1.02 3.26 6.45
N GLY A 116 0.30 3.23 6.56
CA GLY A 116 1.18 4.38 6.30
C GLY A 116 1.18 4.85 4.84
N LEU A 117 0.71 4.03 3.90
CA LEU A 117 0.61 4.43 2.49
C LEU A 117 -0.56 5.42 2.25
N GLN A 118 -1.67 5.28 2.99
CA GLN A 118 -2.90 6.08 2.76
C GLN A 118 -2.71 7.58 2.96
N PRO A 119 -2.10 8.08 4.04
CA PRO A 119 -1.92 9.52 4.22
C PRO A 119 -1.08 10.16 3.11
N VAL A 120 -0.07 9.45 2.60
CA VAL A 120 0.78 9.93 1.50
C VAL A 120 -0.02 10.03 0.21
N LEU A 121 -0.85 9.03 -0.07
CA LEU A 121 -1.74 9.02 -1.23
C LEU A 121 -2.77 10.15 -1.17
N ASP A 122 -3.38 10.38 0.00
CA ASP A 122 -4.35 11.44 0.21
C ASP A 122 -3.72 12.84 0.06
N GLN A 123 -2.48 13.01 0.51
CA GLN A 123 -1.72 14.23 0.26
C GLN A 123 -1.51 14.47 -1.24
N ILE A 124 -1.06 13.45 -1.98
CA ILE A 124 -0.86 13.55 -3.43
C ILE A 124 -2.19 13.89 -4.14
N LYS A 125 -3.30 13.29 -3.72
CA LYS A 125 -4.65 13.60 -4.24
C LYS A 125 -5.01 15.07 -4.04
N GLN A 126 -4.79 15.59 -2.83
CA GLN A 126 -5.09 16.99 -2.51
C GLN A 126 -4.26 17.94 -3.36
N GLU A 127 -2.96 17.68 -3.49
CA GLU A 127 -2.07 18.50 -4.32
C GLU A 127 -2.51 18.47 -5.79
N LEU A 128 -2.80 17.29 -6.34
CA LEU A 128 -3.32 17.15 -7.70
C LEU A 128 -4.65 17.88 -7.91
N TYR A 129 -5.56 17.79 -6.95
CA TYR A 129 -6.84 18.48 -7.00
C TYR A 129 -6.65 19.99 -7.09
N ILE A 130 -5.82 20.57 -6.21
CA ILE A 130 -5.54 22.01 -6.17
C ILE A 130 -5.01 22.49 -7.52
N ILE A 131 -4.02 21.80 -8.09
CA ILE A 131 -3.42 22.24 -9.35
C ILE A 131 -4.41 22.04 -10.52
N THR A 132 -5.18 20.95 -10.53
CA THR A 132 -6.20 20.72 -11.57
C THR A 132 -7.30 21.78 -11.50
N GLU A 133 -7.73 22.18 -10.31
CA GLU A 133 -8.72 23.24 -10.12
C GLU A 133 -8.20 24.60 -10.61
N GLN A 134 -6.92 24.91 -10.34
CA GLN A 134 -6.26 26.12 -10.87
C GLN A 134 -6.29 26.14 -12.40
N GLN A 135 -5.83 25.06 -13.05
CA GLN A 135 -5.84 24.93 -14.51
C GLN A 135 -7.24 25.07 -15.13
N LEU A 136 -8.26 24.50 -14.48
CA LEU A 136 -9.64 24.61 -14.95
C LEU A 136 -10.21 26.04 -14.81
N LYS A 137 -9.78 26.81 -13.80
CA LYS A 137 -10.17 28.22 -13.64
C LYS A 137 -9.50 29.10 -14.68
N ASP A 138 -8.22 28.86 -14.95
CA ASP A 138 -7.44 29.61 -15.95
C ASP A 138 -8.05 29.42 -17.35
N ARG A 139 -8.37 28.17 -17.74
CA ARG A 139 -9.02 27.85 -19.03
C ARG A 139 -10.47 28.35 -19.19
N LYS A 140 -11.16 28.71 -18.10
CA LYS A 140 -12.52 29.28 -18.14
C LYS A 140 -12.52 30.80 -18.21
N SER A 141 -11.36 31.42 -17.97
CA SER A 141 -11.20 32.88 -17.94
C SER A 141 -10.62 33.43 -19.26
N GLU A 142 -10.20 32.54 -20.17
CA GLU A 142 -9.97 32.79 -21.60
C GLU A 142 -11.26 32.61 -22.41
#